data_AF-A0A5B1CFC4-F1
#
_entry.id   AF-A0A5B1CFC4-F1
#
_cell.length_a   1.000
_cell.length_b   1.000
_cell.length_c   1.000
_cell.angle_alpha   90.00
_cell.angle_beta   90.00
_cell.angle_gamma   90.00
#
_symmetry.space_group_name_H-M   'P 1'
#
loop_
_entity.id
_entity.type
_entity.pdbx_description
1 polymer ?
#
loop_
_entity_poly.entity_id
_entity_poly.type
_entity_poly.pdbx_seq_one_letter_code
_entity_poly.pdbx_strand_id
1 'polypeptide(L)'
;MTPLGSCKRKRAIAAIYFFPTFTVIRPRTKSPAHTLLPKGILAKLPTLGATSENPDPVVQVKWFTPDANWTWWVIEYDPESRIAYGFVRGIEDEFGTFTFDEVEQLRGSLGLPVERDLHFDPQPVSKVMNRA
;
A
#
# COMPACT_ATOMS: atom_id res chain seq x y z
N MET A 1 32.47 -62.64 -5.79
CA MET A 1 33.29 -63.14 -4.66
C MET A 1 33.99 -61.94 -4.04
N THR A 2 33.72 -61.72 -2.74
CA THR A 2 34.14 -60.68 -1.78
C THR A 2 35.67 -60.38 -1.74
N PRO A 3 36.16 -59.25 -1.14
CA PRO A 3 35.75 -58.82 0.20
C PRO A 3 35.68 -57.32 0.57
N LEU A 4 34.92 -57.12 1.64
CA LEU A 4 34.96 -56.04 2.61
C LEU A 4 36.40 -55.66 3.02
N GLY A 5 36.64 -54.36 3.19
CA GLY A 5 37.90 -53.84 3.71
C GLY A 5 37.77 -52.48 4.39
N SER A 6 37.70 -52.52 5.73
CA SER A 6 38.30 -51.56 6.67
C SER A 6 37.74 -50.14 6.81
N CYS A 7 36.96 -49.98 7.87
CA CYS A 7 36.78 -48.78 8.69
C CYS A 7 38.11 -48.08 9.03
N LYS A 8 38.24 -46.79 8.74
CA LYS A 8 39.15 -45.86 9.45
C LYS A 8 38.36 -44.63 9.87
N ARG A 9 37.97 -44.56 11.14
CA ARG A 9 37.53 -43.33 11.80
C ARG A 9 38.68 -42.33 11.80
N LYS A 10 38.67 -41.37 10.87
CA LYS A 10 39.50 -40.17 10.97
C LYS A 10 38.70 -39.13 11.76
N ARG A 11 39.17 -38.85 12.97
CA ARG A 11 38.74 -37.69 13.76
C ARG A 11 39.14 -36.44 12.97
N ALA A 12 38.16 -35.69 12.46
CA ALA A 12 38.37 -34.37 11.91
C ALA A 12 37.96 -33.33 12.96
N ILE A 13 38.91 -32.46 13.23
CA ILE A 13 38.95 -31.35 14.19
C ILE A 13 37.75 -30.43 14.00
N ALA A 14 37.19 -29.93 15.11
CA ALA A 14 36.12 -28.94 15.10
C ALA A 14 36.57 -27.68 14.32
N ALA A 15 36.01 -27.50 13.12
CA ALA A 15 36.09 -26.23 12.42
C ALA A 15 35.23 -25.24 13.21
N ILE A 16 35.88 -24.20 13.72
CA ILE A 16 35.23 -23.05 14.33
C ILE A 16 34.37 -22.43 13.22
N TYR A 17 33.06 -22.68 13.26
CA TYR A 17 32.10 -22.07 12.35
C TYR A 17 32.04 -20.57 12.69
N PHE A 18 32.91 -19.78 12.05
CA PHE A 18 32.64 -18.38 11.85
C PHE A 18 31.39 -18.34 10.98
N PHE A 19 30.21 -18.23 11.59
CA PHE A 19 29.00 -17.87 10.87
C PHE A 19 29.23 -16.44 10.39
N PRO A 20 29.57 -16.18 9.11
CA PRO A 20 29.37 -14.84 8.60
C PRO A 20 27.91 -14.52 8.93
N THR A 21 27.67 -13.41 9.62
CA THR A 21 26.34 -12.82 9.71
C THR A 21 25.96 -12.48 8.28
N PHE A 22 25.45 -13.46 7.54
CA PHE A 22 24.78 -13.26 6.28
C PHE A 22 23.54 -12.46 6.66
N THR A 23 23.66 -11.14 6.63
CA THR A 23 22.51 -10.26 6.57
C THR A 23 21.81 -10.67 5.29
N VAL A 24 20.79 -11.52 5.41
CA VAL A 24 19.92 -11.86 4.29
C VAL A 24 19.20 -10.57 3.92
N ILE A 25 19.78 -9.82 2.98
CA ILE A 25 19.10 -8.70 2.34
C ILE A 25 17.99 -9.32 1.49
N ARG A 26 16.82 -9.53 2.10
CA ARG A 26 15.62 -9.88 1.34
C ARG A 26 15.32 -8.67 0.45
N PRO A 27 15.23 -8.82 -0.88
CA PRO A 27 14.75 -7.74 -1.72
C PRO A 27 13.37 -7.36 -1.20
N ARG A 28 13.18 -6.08 -0.84
CA ARG A 28 11.92 -5.58 -0.32
C ARG A 28 10.92 -5.66 -1.48
N THR A 29 10.10 -6.71 -1.53
CA THR A 29 8.97 -6.77 -2.45
C THR A 29 8.08 -5.57 -2.17
N LYS A 30 7.70 -4.79 -3.19
CA LYS A 30 6.77 -3.67 -3.00
C LYS A 30 5.50 -4.21 -2.34
N SER A 31 5.11 -3.60 -1.21
CA SER A 31 3.86 -3.94 -0.52
C SER A 31 2.67 -3.73 -1.47
N PRO A 32 1.62 -4.57 -1.43
CA PRO A 32 0.39 -4.32 -2.20
C PRO A 32 -0.28 -2.98 -1.85
N ALA A 33 0.05 -2.40 -0.69
CA ALA A 33 -0.38 -1.06 -0.30
C ALA A 33 0.18 0.05 -1.21
N HIS A 34 1.32 -0.17 -1.87
CA HIS A 34 1.92 0.79 -2.79
C HIS A 34 1.26 0.79 -4.18
N THR A 35 0.38 -0.19 -4.45
CA THR A 35 -0.50 -0.16 -5.61
C THR A 35 -1.83 0.46 -5.18
N LEU A 36 -1.95 1.77 -5.39
CA LEU A 36 -3.08 2.57 -4.90
C LEU A 36 -4.40 2.29 -5.66
N LEU A 37 -4.32 1.94 -6.95
CA LEU A 37 -5.48 1.62 -7.78
C LEU A 37 -5.28 0.30 -8.55
N PRO A 38 -5.42 -0.86 -7.87
CA PRO A 38 -5.44 -2.14 -8.57
C PRO A 38 -6.72 -2.26 -9.43
N LYS A 39 -6.66 -3.08 -10.49
CA LYS A 39 -7.77 -3.27 -11.45
C LYS A 39 -9.14 -3.55 -10.80
N GLY A 40 -9.16 -4.30 -9.69
CA GLY A 40 -10.40 -4.61 -8.97
C GLY A 40 -11.03 -3.42 -8.23
N ILE A 41 -10.26 -2.39 -7.91
CA ILE A 41 -10.76 -1.13 -7.33
C ILE A 41 -11.18 -0.17 -8.43
N LEU A 42 -10.40 -0.09 -9.52
CA LEU A 42 -10.76 0.72 -10.70
C LEU A 42 -12.15 0.37 -11.23
N ALA A 43 -12.51 -0.92 -11.25
CA ALA A 43 -13.83 -1.36 -11.69
C ALA A 43 -15.00 -0.94 -10.78
N LYS A 44 -14.73 -0.48 -9.54
CA LYS A 44 -15.74 -0.04 -8.57
C LYS A 44 -15.90 1.47 -8.50
N LEU A 45 -14.93 2.22 -9.03
CA LEU A 45 -14.93 3.67 -9.00
C LEU A 45 -15.88 4.21 -10.09
N PRO A 46 -16.89 5.01 -9.73
CA PRO A 46 -17.66 5.78 -10.69
C PRO A 46 -16.79 6.79 -11.44
N THR A 47 -17.23 7.17 -12.64
CA THR A 47 -16.64 8.28 -13.40
C THR A 47 -16.92 9.61 -12.72
N LEU A 48 -16.12 10.63 -13.03
CA LEU A 48 -16.29 11.97 -12.47
C LEU A 48 -17.71 12.53 -12.73
N GLY A 49 -18.32 13.09 -11.69
CA GLY A 49 -19.65 13.67 -11.69
C GLY A 49 -20.80 12.66 -11.56
N ALA A 50 -20.54 11.35 -11.62
CA ALA A 50 -21.58 10.32 -11.59
C ALA A 50 -22.36 10.28 -10.26
N THR A 51 -21.79 10.83 -9.19
CA THR A 51 -22.37 10.85 -7.85
C THR A 51 -22.86 12.23 -7.42
N SER A 52 -22.90 13.22 -8.32
CA SER A 52 -23.25 14.62 -7.98
C SER A 52 -24.65 14.80 -7.35
N GLU A 53 -25.60 13.92 -7.69
CA GLU A 53 -26.96 13.96 -7.13
C GLU A 53 -27.09 13.15 -5.82
N ASN A 54 -26.05 12.42 -5.42
CA ASN A 54 -26.04 11.65 -4.20
C ASN A 54 -25.43 12.49 -3.06
N PRO A 55 -26.20 12.84 -2.01
CA PRO A 55 -25.68 13.63 -0.89
C PRO A 55 -24.73 12.84 0.03
N ASP A 56 -24.71 11.50 -0.07
CA ASP A 56 -23.84 10.63 0.74
C ASP A 56 -23.23 9.51 -0.11
N PRO A 57 -22.33 9.86 -1.06
CA PRO A 57 -21.74 8.90 -1.97
C PRO A 57 -20.82 7.92 -1.24
N VAL A 58 -20.65 6.74 -1.82
CA VAL A 58 -19.80 5.69 -1.26
C VAL A 58 -18.34 5.95 -1.61
N VAL A 59 -17.51 6.04 -0.58
CA VAL A 59 -16.05 6.02 -0.73
C VAL A 59 -15.60 4.61 -1.05
N GLN A 60 -14.81 4.45 -2.12
CA GLN A 60 -14.33 3.15 -2.58
C GLN A 60 -12.95 2.79 -2.05
N VAL A 61 -12.09 3.78 -1.83
CA VAL A 61 -10.70 3.55 -1.39
C VAL A 61 -10.22 4.68 -0.48
N LYS A 62 -9.36 4.30 0.47
CA LYS A 62 -8.66 5.22 1.37
C LYS A 62 -7.16 5.16 1.09
N TRP A 63 -6.56 6.32 0.89
CA TRP A 63 -5.12 6.52 0.81
C TRP A 63 -4.66 7.38 1.98
N PHE A 64 -3.43 7.19 2.44
CA PHE A 64 -2.88 7.98 3.53
C PHE A 64 -1.36 8.10 3.45
N THR A 65 -0.82 9.18 4.02
CA THR A 65 0.62 9.30 4.25
C THR A 65 0.98 8.64 5.58
N PRO A 66 1.92 7.68 5.62
CA PRO A 66 2.36 7.08 6.88
C PRO A 66 3.09 8.06 7.81
N ASP A 67 3.61 9.16 7.27
CA ASP A 67 4.56 10.08 7.93
C ASP A 67 4.20 11.57 7.83
N ALA A 68 3.00 11.91 7.32
CA ALA A 68 2.60 13.31 7.08
C ALA A 68 1.16 13.65 7.51
N ASN A 69 0.39 12.72 8.08
CA ASN A 69 -0.98 12.94 8.59
C ASN A 69 -1.96 13.48 7.54
N TRP A 70 -1.85 13.02 6.29
CA TRP A 70 -2.83 13.27 5.23
C TRP A 70 -3.59 12.00 4.91
N THR A 71 -4.89 12.11 4.66
CA THR A 71 -5.75 11.01 4.24
C THR A 71 -6.68 11.47 3.11
N TRP A 72 -6.81 10.64 2.08
CA TRP A 72 -7.72 10.82 0.96
C TRP A 72 -8.72 9.68 0.94
N TRP A 73 -10.01 10.00 0.84
CA TRP A 73 -11.09 9.07 0.62
C TRP A 73 -11.67 9.31 -0.77
N VAL A 74 -11.39 8.39 -1.68
CA VAL A 74 -11.72 8.54 -3.10
C VAL A 74 -13.10 7.97 -3.36
N ILE A 75 -13.94 8.80 -3.99
CA ILE A 75 -15.31 8.48 -4.35
C ILE A 75 -15.38 8.15 -5.83
N GLU A 76 -14.81 9.00 -6.69
CA GLU A 76 -14.83 8.87 -8.15
C GLU A 76 -13.42 8.95 -8.71
N TYR A 77 -13.23 8.40 -9.91
CA TYR A 77 -11.96 8.44 -10.61
C TYR A 77 -12.15 8.36 -12.11
N ASP A 78 -11.45 9.21 -12.85
CA ASP A 78 -11.31 9.09 -14.29
C ASP A 78 -9.94 8.50 -14.65
N PRO A 79 -9.87 7.29 -15.25
CA PRO A 79 -8.61 6.68 -15.66
C PRO A 79 -7.93 7.38 -16.84
N GLU A 80 -8.64 8.17 -17.66
CA GLU A 80 -8.04 8.87 -18.80
C GLU A 80 -7.27 10.11 -18.34
N SER A 81 -7.93 11.01 -17.58
CA SER A 81 -7.28 12.20 -17.02
C SER A 81 -6.47 11.93 -15.75
N ARG A 82 -6.61 10.74 -15.15
CA ARG A 82 -6.03 10.36 -13.85
C ARG A 82 -6.44 11.31 -12.70
N ILE A 83 -7.64 11.88 -12.78
CA ILE A 83 -8.20 12.76 -11.75
C ILE A 83 -9.14 11.95 -10.86
N ALA A 84 -8.96 12.11 -9.55
CA ALA A 84 -9.84 11.57 -8.52
C ALA A 84 -10.70 12.69 -7.91
N TYR A 85 -11.90 12.35 -7.48
CA TYR A 85 -12.74 13.20 -6.63
C TYR A 85 -12.96 12.51 -5.30
N GLY A 86 -12.89 13.28 -4.21
CA GLY A 86 -13.00 12.71 -2.88
C GLY A 86 -12.96 13.70 -1.75
N PHE A 87 -13.00 13.15 -0.54
CA PHE A 87 -12.80 13.86 0.70
C PHE A 87 -11.34 13.77 1.13
N VAL A 88 -10.75 14.89 1.53
CA VAL A 88 -9.36 15.00 1.95
C VAL A 88 -9.31 15.54 3.37
N ARG A 89 -8.53 14.89 4.22
CA ARG A 89 -8.19 15.36 5.56
C ARG A 89 -6.70 15.58 5.64
N GLY A 90 -6.31 16.82 5.93
CA GLY A 90 -4.92 17.23 6.11
C GLY A 90 -4.84 18.38 7.10
N ILE A 91 -4.49 19.57 6.60
CA ILE A 91 -4.54 20.80 7.40
C ILE A 91 -5.99 21.23 7.61
N GLU A 92 -6.79 21.18 6.55
CA GLU A 92 -8.23 21.43 6.55
C GLU A 92 -8.95 20.23 5.91
N ASP A 93 -10.22 20.05 6.27
CA ASP A 93 -11.09 19.03 5.69
C ASP A 93 -11.75 19.61 4.43
N GLU A 94 -11.53 18.99 3.27
CA GLU A 94 -11.98 19.51 1.97
C GLU A 94 -12.59 18.41 1.08
N PHE A 95 -13.64 18.77 0.32
CA PHE A 95 -14.09 17.98 -0.83
C PHE A 95 -13.55 18.61 -2.10
N GLY A 96 -12.85 17.82 -2.91
CA GLY A 96 -12.23 18.35 -4.11
C GLY A 96 -11.74 17.27 -5.06
N THR A 97 -11.30 17.75 -6.22
CA THR A 97 -10.60 16.94 -7.22
C THR A 97 -9.10 17.07 -7.03
N PHE A 98 -8.37 15.97 -7.16
CA PHE A 98 -6.92 15.92 -7.05
C PHE A 98 -6.35 14.94 -8.07
N THR A 99 -5.13 15.19 -8.54
CA THR A 99 -4.51 14.30 -9.51
C THR A 99 -3.89 13.10 -8.81
N PHE A 100 -4.05 11.92 -9.42
CA PHE A 100 -3.44 10.71 -8.90
C PHE A 100 -1.90 10.76 -8.97
N ASP A 101 -1.36 11.46 -9.96
CA ASP A 101 0.09 11.65 -10.12
C ASP A 101 0.71 12.46 -8.97
N GLU A 102 0.05 13.52 -8.51
CA GLU A 102 0.49 14.27 -7.32
C GLU A 102 0.53 13.35 -6.10
N VAL A 103 -0.56 12.61 -5.85
CA VAL A 103 -0.65 11.70 -4.70
C VAL A 103 0.42 10.61 -4.74
N GLU A 104 0.71 10.00 -5.89
CA GLU A 104 1.78 8.99 -6.03
C GLU A 104 3.18 9.55 -5.74
N GLN A 105 3.39 10.86 -5.96
CA GLN A 105 4.66 11.54 -5.76
C GLN A 105 4.83 12.14 -4.36
N LEU A 106 3.74 12.36 -3.61
CA LEU A 106 3.79 12.92 -2.27
C LEU A 106 4.68 12.10 -1.33
N ARG A 107 5.56 12.80 -0.61
CA ARG A 107 6.45 12.23 0.41
C ARG A 107 6.39 13.11 1.65
N GLY A 108 6.21 12.51 2.81
CA GLY A 108 6.29 13.20 4.09
C GLY A 108 7.74 13.37 4.57
N SER A 109 7.88 13.68 5.86
CA SER A 109 9.17 13.98 6.49
C SER A 109 10.17 12.82 6.49
N LEU A 110 9.68 11.57 6.43
CA LEU A 110 10.49 10.36 6.40
C LEU A 110 10.71 9.83 4.98
N GLY A 111 10.17 10.53 3.96
CA GLY A 111 10.29 10.11 2.57
C GLY A 111 9.47 8.86 2.23
N LEU A 112 8.45 8.53 3.03
CA LEU A 112 7.60 7.37 2.77
C LEU A 112 6.56 7.68 1.69
N PRO A 113 6.26 6.73 0.78
CA PRO A 113 5.21 6.93 -0.21
C PRO A 113 3.83 6.89 0.45
N VAL A 114 2.83 7.47 -0.23
CA VAL A 114 1.42 7.25 0.09
C VAL A 114 1.09 5.76 -0.01
N GLU A 115 0.27 5.28 0.93
CA GLU A 115 -0.20 3.92 0.99
C GLU A 115 -1.71 3.84 0.85
N ARG A 116 -2.19 2.76 0.22
CA ARG A 116 -3.60 2.38 0.27
C ARG A 116 -3.89 1.53 1.49
N ASP A 117 -4.95 1.87 2.19
CA ASP A 117 -5.48 1.05 3.29
C ASP A 117 -6.07 -0.26 2.71
N LEU A 118 -5.43 -1.39 3.03
CA LEU A 118 -5.82 -2.70 2.53
C LEU A 118 -7.08 -3.27 3.21
N HIS A 119 -7.45 -2.73 4.37
CA HIS A 119 -8.58 -3.20 5.17
C HIS A 119 -9.72 -2.18 5.21
N PHE A 120 -9.68 -1.18 4.33
CA PHE A 120 -10.76 -0.22 4.20
C PHE A 120 -11.95 -0.84 3.48
N ASP A 121 -13.06 -0.95 4.19
CA ASP A 121 -14.34 -1.33 3.61
C ASP A 121 -15.05 -0.11 3.00
N PRO A 122 -15.53 -0.19 1.74
CA PRO A 122 -16.32 0.86 1.13
C PRO A 122 -17.53 1.23 1.97
N GLN A 123 -17.74 2.53 2.18
CA GLN A 123 -18.81 3.03 3.05
C GLN A 123 -19.19 4.47 2.65
N PRO A 124 -20.38 4.96 3.06
CA PRO A 124 -20.80 6.32 2.78
C PRO A 124 -19.84 7.36 3.35
N VAL A 125 -19.66 8.48 2.65
CA VAL A 125 -18.71 9.53 3.05
C VAL A 125 -19.05 10.13 4.42
N SER A 126 -20.33 10.20 4.77
CA SER A 126 -20.81 10.60 6.10
C SER A 126 -20.18 9.79 7.23
N LYS A 127 -19.90 8.50 7.02
CA LYS A 127 -19.26 7.64 8.04
C LYS A 127 -17.78 7.91 8.19
N VAL A 128 -17.07 8.30 7.13
CA VAL A 128 -15.63 8.59 7.22
C VAL A 128 -15.38 9.97 7.81
N MET A 129 -16.23 10.96 7.49
CA MET A 129 -16.14 12.31 8.04
C MET A 129 -16.27 12.32 9.57
N ASN A 130 -17.18 11.50 10.10
CA ASN A 130 -17.48 11.42 11.53
C ASN A 130 -16.51 10.53 12.34
N ARG A 131 -15.45 10.00 11.74
CA ARG A 131 -14.43 9.25 12.47
C ARG A 131 -13.44 10.23 13.10
N ALA A 132 -13.31 10.12 14.42
CA ALA A 132 -12.34 10.83 15.27
C ALA A 132 -10.90 10.42 14.95
#